data_AF-A0A7J2HU12-F1
#
_entry.id   AF-A0A7J2HU12-F1
#
_cell.length_a   1.000
_cell.length_b   1.000
_cell.length_c   1.000
_cell.angle_alpha   90.00
_cell.angle_beta   90.00
_cell.angle_gamma   90.00
#
_symmetry.space_group_name_H-M   'P 1'
#
loop_
_entity.id
_entity.type
_entity.pdbx_description
1 polymer ?
#
loop_
_entity_poly.entity_id
_entity_poly.type
_entity_poly.pdbx_seq_one_letter_code
_entity_poly.pdbx_strand_id
1 'polypeptide(L)'
;LYTFWTASVTAAAFNRVTHTFWPWVMVIVGGAANNMGTLVGVGIFVTLRKLITFYKSYFAPFVPFDVVWLEYLFLGLALIMVLIYKPEGLLPEKPTKTLDFEKIRGGMKASYPEGLGREE
;
A
#
# COMPACT_ATOMS: atom_id res chain seq x y z
N LEU A 1 1.50 0.61 19.80
CA LEU A 1 1.88 -0.61 20.55
C LEU A 1 3.23 -0.47 21.26
N TYR A 2 4.31 -0.03 20.57
CA TYR A 2 5.65 0.09 21.16
C TYR A 2 5.72 1.00 22.41
N THR A 3 5.18 2.22 22.32
CA THR A 3 5.10 3.17 23.46
C THR A 3 4.29 2.66 24.64
N PHE A 4 3.24 1.88 24.38
CA PHE A 4 2.45 1.23 25.44
C PHE A 4 3.23 0.09 26.11
N TRP A 5 4.03 -0.65 25.34
CA TRP A 5 4.86 -1.73 25.85
C TRP A 5 6.09 -1.23 26.62
N THR A 6 6.72 -0.14 26.17
CA THR A 6 7.89 0.46 26.82
C THR A 6 7.53 1.48 27.91
N ALA A 7 6.25 1.83 28.05
CA ALA A 7 5.73 2.90 28.92
C ALA A 7 6.53 4.22 28.82
N SER A 8 7.14 4.49 27.67
CA SER A 8 8.05 5.62 27.46
C SER A 8 7.94 6.13 26.03
N VAL A 9 7.91 7.46 25.88
CA VAL A 9 7.79 8.16 24.60
C VAL A 9 9.09 8.91 24.32
N THR A 10 9.86 8.43 23.35
CA THR A 10 11.11 9.06 22.94
C THR A 10 11.05 9.38 21.44
N ALA A 11 11.39 10.61 21.07
CA ALA A 11 11.38 11.05 19.66
C ALA A 11 12.25 10.15 18.76
N ALA A 12 13.37 9.65 19.29
CA ALA A 12 14.27 8.73 18.59
C ALA A 12 13.61 7.41 18.15
N ALA A 13 12.54 6.97 18.83
CA ALA A 13 11.83 5.74 18.48
C ALA A 13 10.91 5.89 17.26
N PHE A 14 10.51 7.13 16.93
CA PHE A 14 9.59 7.44 15.84
C PHE A 14 10.35 7.91 14.60
N ASN A 15 11.14 7.01 14.01
CA ASN A 15 11.84 7.32 12.78
C ASN A 15 10.86 7.36 11.58
N ARG A 16 11.05 8.35 10.70
CA ARG A 16 10.27 8.52 9.46
C ARG A 16 10.32 7.28 8.56
N VAL A 17 11.48 6.63 8.48
CA VAL A 17 11.68 5.47 7.60
C VAL A 17 10.75 4.31 8.00
N THR A 18 10.64 4.02 9.29
CA THR A 18 9.88 2.85 9.76
C THR A 18 8.38 3.11 9.86
N HIS A 19 7.98 4.34 10.15
CA HIS A 19 6.58 4.67 10.46
C HIS A 19 5.79 5.23 9.28
N THR A 20 6.46 5.84 8.30
CA THR A 20 5.78 6.35 7.09
C THR A 20 6.30 5.66 5.85
N PHE A 21 7.62 5.67 5.63
CA PHE A 21 8.19 5.20 4.37
C PHE A 21 7.90 3.72 4.11
N TRP A 22 8.17 2.83 5.06
CA TRP A 22 7.91 1.40 4.91
C TRP A 22 6.43 1.06 4.62
N PRO A 23 5.43 1.55 5.39
CA PRO A 23 4.03 1.39 5.05
C PRO A 23 3.69 1.86 3.64
N TRP A 24 4.18 3.03 3.23
CA TRP A 24 3.95 3.56 1.87
C TRP A 24 4.52 2.64 0.79
N VAL A 25 5.74 2.13 0.97
CA VAL A 25 6.36 1.19 0.02
C VAL A 25 5.51 -0.08 -0.10
N MET A 26 5.07 -0.66 1.03
CA MET A 26 4.24 -1.86 1.03
C MET A 26 2.93 -1.67 0.25
N VAL A 27 2.29 -0.51 0.40
CA VAL A 27 1.04 -0.15 -0.29
C VAL A 27 1.28 0.10 -1.78
N ILE A 28 2.31 0.86 -2.15
CA ILE A 28 2.64 1.17 -3.55
C ILE A 28 3.02 -0.11 -4.31
N VAL A 29 3.82 -0.98 -3.70
CA VAL A 29 4.21 -2.27 -4.26
C VAL A 29 2.99 -3.18 -4.47
N GLY A 30 2.09 -3.24 -3.49
CA GLY A 30 0.90 -4.08 -3.56
C GLY A 30 -0.20 -3.57 -4.49
N GLY A 31 -0.34 -2.24 -4.60
CA GLY A 31 -1.43 -1.55 -5.27
C GLY A 31 -2.27 -0.77 -4.26
N ALA A 32 -2.15 0.56 -4.30
CA ALA A 32 -2.86 1.47 -3.39
C ALA A 32 -4.39 1.43 -3.56
N ALA A 33 -4.86 1.00 -4.72
CA ALA A 33 -6.27 0.95 -5.08
C ALA A 33 -6.95 -0.40 -4.77
N ASN A 34 -6.24 -1.37 -4.17
CA ASN A 34 -6.83 -2.67 -3.83
C ASN A 34 -6.28 -3.24 -2.52
N ASN A 35 -7.17 -3.54 -1.56
CA ASN A 35 -6.80 -4.13 -0.27
C ASN A 35 -6.10 -5.49 -0.41
N MET A 36 -6.50 -6.31 -1.39
CA MET A 36 -5.84 -7.60 -1.65
C MET A 36 -4.43 -7.41 -2.23
N GLY A 37 -4.25 -6.42 -3.10
CA GLY A 37 -2.94 -6.02 -3.63
C GLY A 37 -2.01 -5.59 -2.52
N THR A 38 -2.47 -4.68 -1.66
CA THR A 38 -1.72 -4.22 -0.48
C THR A 38 -1.29 -5.38 0.42
N LEU A 39 -2.16 -6.37 0.68
CA LEU A 39 -1.81 -7.52 1.51
C LEU A 39 -0.67 -8.37 0.92
N VAL A 40 -0.69 -8.57 -0.40
CA VAL A 40 0.41 -9.24 -1.13
C VAL A 40 1.69 -8.40 -1.06
N GLY A 41 1.59 -7.08 -1.25
CA GLY A 41 2.72 -6.16 -1.14
C GLY A 41 3.39 -6.18 0.23
N VAL A 42 2.58 -6.17 1.30
CA VAL A 42 3.06 -6.35 2.69
C VAL A 42 3.75 -7.71 2.85
N GLY A 43 3.13 -8.79 2.35
CA GLY A 43 3.69 -10.14 2.45
C GLY A 43 5.06 -10.27 1.77
N ILE A 44 5.20 -9.71 0.56
CA ILE A 44 6.47 -9.70 -0.18
C ILE A 44 7.51 -8.89 0.58
N PHE A 45 7.18 -7.67 0.99
CA PHE A 45 8.09 -6.76 1.69
C PHE A 45 8.61 -7.39 3.00
N VAL A 46 7.71 -7.92 3.83
CA VAL A 46 8.06 -8.52 5.11
C VAL A 46 8.90 -9.78 4.90
N THR A 47 8.52 -10.64 3.95
CA THR A 47 9.27 -11.86 3.62
C THR A 47 10.68 -11.52 3.16
N LEU A 48 10.83 -10.58 2.24
CA LEU A 48 12.12 -10.15 1.71
C LEU A 48 13.02 -9.60 2.82
N ARG A 49 12.48 -8.72 3.67
CA ARG A 49 13.20 -8.17 4.82
C ARG A 49 13.64 -9.26 5.79
N LYS A 50 12.76 -10.24 6.05
CA LYS A 50 13.05 -11.34 6.97
C LYS A 50 14.10 -12.28 6.40
N LEU A 51 14.09 -12.55 5.10
CA LEU A 51 15.12 -13.31 4.40
C LEU A 51 16.48 -12.61 4.50
N ILE A 52 16.56 -11.31 4.18
CA ILE A 52 17.80 -10.54 4.28
C ILE A 52 18.34 -10.56 5.72
N THR A 53 17.47 -10.34 6.71
CA THR A 53 17.87 -10.38 8.13
C THR A 53 18.33 -11.77 8.57
N PHE A 54 17.66 -12.83 8.11
CA PHE A 54 17.98 -14.21 8.46
C PHE A 54 19.32 -14.65 7.86
N TYR A 55 19.55 -14.32 6.58
CA TYR A 55 20.78 -14.67 5.88
C TYR A 55 21.92 -13.66 6.10
N LYS A 56 21.72 -12.60 6.89
CA LYS A 56 22.74 -11.54 7.07
C LYS A 56 24.10 -12.07 7.51
N SER A 57 24.12 -13.08 8.39
CA SER A 57 25.35 -13.68 8.89
C SER A 57 26.15 -14.41 7.80
N TYR A 58 25.45 -14.92 6.77
CA TYR A 58 26.09 -15.53 5.62
C TYR A 58 26.63 -14.51 4.63
N PHE A 59 26.00 -13.32 4.52
CA PHE A 59 26.44 -12.26 3.61
C PHE A 59 27.54 -11.36 4.21
N ALA A 60 27.61 -11.24 5.53
CA ALA A 60 28.59 -10.40 6.23
C ALA A 60 30.08 -10.65 5.83
N PRO A 61 30.53 -11.89 5.53
CA PRO A 61 31.90 -12.13 5.09
C PRO A 61 32.19 -11.74 3.63
N PHE A 62 31.15 -11.67 2.78
CA PHE A 62 31.31 -11.44 1.34
C PHE A 62 31.20 -9.96 0.95
N VAL A 63 30.65 -9.14 1.84
CA VAL A 63 30.28 -7.76 1.54
C VAL A 63 31.05 -6.82 2.46
N PRO A 64 31.76 -5.79 1.93
CA PRO A 64 32.59 -4.90 2.74
C PRO A 64 31.79 -3.83 3.51
N PHE A 65 30.46 -3.96 3.57
CA PHE A 65 29.55 -3.01 4.19
C PHE A 65 28.46 -3.73 5.00
N ASP A 66 27.80 -3.00 5.91
CA ASP A 66 26.77 -3.56 6.77
C ASP A 66 25.55 -4.02 5.96
N VAL A 67 25.10 -5.26 6.21
CA VAL A 67 23.97 -5.90 5.51
C VAL A 67 22.67 -5.09 5.65
N VAL A 68 22.55 -4.21 6.65
CA VAL A 68 21.44 -3.25 6.76
C VAL A 68 21.30 -2.38 5.51
N TRP A 69 22.39 -2.01 4.84
CA TRP A 69 22.34 -1.23 3.60
C TRP A 69 21.81 -2.05 2.43
N LEU A 70 22.05 -3.36 2.45
CA LEU A 70 21.54 -4.29 1.44
C LEU A 70 20.01 -4.34 1.47
N GLU A 71 19.41 -4.27 2.67
CA GLU A 71 17.95 -4.17 2.84
C GLU A 71 17.39 -2.94 2.12
N TYR A 72 17.98 -1.76 2.36
CA TYR A 72 17.55 -0.53 1.71
C TYR A 72 17.76 -0.56 0.19
N LEU A 73 18.86 -1.15 -0.28
CA LEU A 73 19.15 -1.31 -1.71
C LEU A 73 18.10 -2.18 -2.39
N PHE A 74 17.81 -3.37 -1.84
CA PHE A 74 16.82 -4.27 -2.40
C PHE A 74 15.41 -3.70 -2.32
N LEU A 75 15.08 -2.95 -1.26
CA LEU A 75 13.80 -2.25 -1.16
C LEU A 75 13.65 -1.16 -2.22
N GLY A 76 14.69 -0.35 -2.44
CA GLY A 76 14.70 0.65 -3.50
C GLY A 76 14.57 0.00 -4.88
N LEU A 77 15.29 -1.10 -5.11
CA LEU A 77 15.23 -1.84 -6.37
C LEU A 77 13.85 -2.46 -6.59
N ALA A 78 13.25 -3.06 -5.56
CA ALA A 78 11.89 -3.61 -5.62
C ALA A 78 10.86 -2.53 -5.93
N LEU A 79 10.98 -1.37 -5.30
CA LEU A 79 10.13 -0.21 -5.60
C LEU A 79 10.25 0.20 -7.07
N ILE A 80 11.48 0.38 -7.57
CA ILE A 80 11.74 0.78 -8.96
C ILE A 80 11.17 -0.27 -9.93
N MET A 81 11.40 -1.56 -9.68
CA MET A 81 10.85 -2.64 -10.51
C MET A 81 9.33 -2.56 -10.57
N VAL A 82 8.64 -2.38 -9.44
CA VAL A 82 7.17 -2.29 -9.44
C VAL A 82 6.69 -1.06 -10.21
N LEU A 83 7.33 0.10 -10.01
CA LEU A 83 6.99 1.32 -10.74
C LEU A 83 7.18 1.18 -12.25
N ILE A 84 8.22 0.47 -12.70
CA ILE A 84 8.49 0.24 -14.13
C ILE A 84 7.49 -0.75 -14.73
N TYR A 85 7.27 -1.90 -14.08
CA TYR A 85 6.49 -2.99 -14.67
C TYR A 85 4.99 -2.81 -14.49
N LYS A 86 4.54 -2.17 -13.41
CA LYS A 86 3.12 -2.05 -13.08
C LYS A 86 2.87 -0.84 -12.17
N PRO A 87 2.78 0.38 -12.74
CA PRO A 87 2.61 1.61 -11.96
C PRO A 87 1.30 1.65 -11.15
N GLU A 88 0.31 0.84 -11.53
CA GLU A 88 -0.96 0.67 -10.79
C GLU A 88 -0.85 -0.33 -9.62
N GLY A 89 0.32 -0.96 -9.43
CA GLY A 89 0.59 -2.01 -8.44
C GLY A 89 0.37 -3.43 -8.96
N LEU A 90 0.80 -4.44 -8.19
CA LEU A 90 0.76 -5.86 -8.57
C LEU A 90 -0.66 -6.34 -8.95
N LEU A 91 -1.69 -5.83 -8.29
CA LEU A 91 -3.10 -6.15 -8.56
C LEU A 91 -3.87 -4.86 -8.94
N PRO A 92 -3.96 -4.54 -10.24
CA PRO A 92 -4.67 -3.36 -10.73
C PRO A 92 -6.15 -3.48 -10.40
N GLU A 93 -6.76 -2.32 -10.17
CA GLU A 93 -8.14 -2.18 -9.73
C GLU A 93 -9.10 -2.79 -10.75
N LYS A 94 -10.17 -3.47 -10.29
CA LYS A 94 -11.30 -3.77 -11.18
C LYS A 94 -12.01 -2.43 -11.42
N PRO A 95 -12.33 -2.05 -12.67
CA PRO A 95 -12.97 -0.76 -12.93
C PRO A 95 -14.20 -0.62 -12.05
N THR A 96 -14.21 0.43 -11.22
CA THR A 96 -15.38 0.80 -10.44
C THR A 96 -16.54 0.89 -11.41
N LYS A 97 -17.60 0.10 -11.19
CA LYS A 97 -18.86 0.29 -11.89
C LYS A 97 -19.38 1.65 -11.46
N THR A 98 -19.00 2.71 -12.18
CA THR A 98 -19.63 4.01 -12.08
C THR A 98 -21.12 3.77 -12.20
N LEU A 99 -21.87 4.25 -11.20
CA LEU A 99 -23.31 4.12 -11.14
C LEU A 99 -23.90 4.40 -12.52
N ASP A 100 -24.69 3.46 -13.02
CA ASP A 100 -25.36 3.61 -14.29
C ASP A 100 -26.37 4.77 -14.18
N PHE A 101 -25.96 5.95 -14.65
CA PHE A 101 -26.72 7.18 -14.58
C PHE A 101 -28.11 7.03 -15.21
N GLU A 102 -28.26 6.10 -16.15
CA GLU A 102 -29.52 5.80 -16.82
C GLU A 102 -30.50 5.11 -15.87
N LYS A 103 -30.00 4.21 -15.02
CA LYS A 103 -30.79 3.53 -13.98
C LYS A 103 -31.22 4.46 -12.85
N ILE A 104 -30.34 5.38 -12.44
CA ILE A 104 -30.67 6.41 -11.43
C ILE A 104 -31.69 7.40 -11.98
N ARG A 105 -31.52 7.86 -13.23
CA ARG A 105 -32.45 8.79 -13.88
C ARG A 105 -33.82 8.17 -14.07
N GLY A 106 -33.88 6.88 -14.44
CA GLY A 106 -35.14 6.12 -14.53
C GLY A 106 -35.86 6.01 -13.18
N GLY A 107 -35.12 5.69 -12.10
CA GLY A 107 -35.67 5.64 -10.75
C GLY A 107 -36.14 7.01 -10.23
N MET A 108 -35.41 8.08 -10.57
CA MET A 108 -35.76 9.45 -10.18
C MET A 108 -37.01 9.96 -10.91
N LYS A 109 -37.16 9.67 -12.22
CA LYS A 109 -38.39 9.95 -12.98
C LYS A 109 -39.59 9.16 -12.48
N ALA A 110 -39.40 7.92 -12.05
CA ALA A 110 -40.47 7.12 -11.46
C ALA A 110 -40.90 7.64 -10.06
N SER A 111 -39.97 8.21 -9.30
CA SER A 111 -40.22 8.73 -7.96
C SER A 111 -40.73 10.18 -7.93
N TYR A 112 -40.52 10.95 -9.01
CA TYR A 112 -41.06 12.30 -9.23
C TYR A 112 -41.69 12.38 -10.63
N PRO A 113 -42.94 11.92 -10.81
CA PRO A 113 -43.63 12.09 -12.07
C PRO A 113 -43.75 13.60 -12.37
N GLU A 114 -43.32 14.00 -13.57
CA GLU A 114 -43.45 15.37 -14.08
C GLU A 114 -44.93 15.79 -14.02
N GLY A 115 -45.33 16.45 -12.94
CA GLY A 115 -46.74 16.77 -12.67
C GLY A 115 -47.05 17.18 -11.23
N LEU A 116 -46.23 16.82 -10.24
CA LEU A 116 -46.50 17.08 -8.81
C LEU A 116 -46.18 18.51 -8.32
N GLY A 117 -46.13 19.51 -9.22
CA GLY A 117 -45.67 20.86 -8.88
C GLY A 117 -46.29 21.97 -9.72
N ARG A 118 -47.49 21.75 -10.25
CA ARG A 118 -48.17 22.73 -11.13
C ARG A 118 -49.66 22.88 -10.84
N GLU A 119 -50.02 22.73 -9.57
CA GLU A 119 -51.34 23.09 -9.04
C GLU A 119 -51.17 24.30 -8.10
N GLU A 120 -50.93 25.47 -8.71
CA GLU A 120 -51.22 26.78 -8.12
C GLU A 120 -51.92 27.63 -9.19
#